data_AF-A0A9Q4A5B4-F1
#
_entry.id   AF-A0A9Q4A5B4-F1
#
_cell.length_a   1.000
_cell.length_b   1.000
_cell.length_c   1.000
_cell.angle_alpha   90.00
_cell.angle_beta   90.00
_cell.angle_gamma   90.00
#
_symmetry.space_group_name_H-M   'P 1'
#
loop_
_entity.id
_entity.type
_entity.pdbx_description
1 polymer ?
#
loop_
_entity_poly.entity_id
_entity_poly.type
_entity_poly.pdbx_seq_one_letter_code
_entity_poly.pdbx_strand_id
1 'polypeptide(L)'
;MSQPSASLAHDIIIQDSWTRCRDFGLSHQTRPSFGQLPGAEVSRLLERHHGLVQTTHQEVLPVYENILSNSNCLILLADPQGQLLKSWGTQRFVESSQTQGFMAGASWSERGTGTNAIGTALACEQAIH
;
A
#
# COMPACT_ATOMS: atom_id res chain seq x y z
N MET A 1 23.38 -4.27 23.05
CA MET A 1 23.11 -5.66 22.61
C MET A 1 21.70 -6.02 23.03
N SER A 2 20.72 -6.01 22.10
CA SER A 2 19.39 -6.62 22.20
C SER A 2 18.58 -6.21 20.96
N GLN A 3 18.42 -7.08 19.96
CA GLN A 3 17.21 -7.23 19.12
C GLN A 3 17.24 -8.57 18.31
N PRO A 4 17.25 -9.76 18.92
CA PRO A 4 16.97 -11.00 18.18
C PRO A 4 15.46 -11.18 17.93
N SER A 5 14.63 -10.81 18.91
CA SER A 5 13.19 -11.11 18.91
C SER A 5 12.38 -10.33 17.87
N ALA A 6 12.72 -9.08 17.61
CA ALA A 6 12.03 -8.24 16.63
C ALA A 6 12.27 -8.72 15.19
N SER A 7 13.50 -9.16 14.87
CA SER A 7 13.83 -9.78 13.59
C SER A 7 13.06 -11.08 13.36
N LEU A 8 12.99 -11.93 14.39
CA LEU A 8 12.20 -13.16 14.35
C LEU A 8 10.70 -12.91 14.13
N ALA A 9 10.15 -11.88 14.78
CA ALA A 9 8.75 -11.49 14.57
C ALA A 9 8.48 -11.00 13.13
N HIS A 10 9.39 -10.20 12.58
CA HIS A 10 9.32 -9.75 11.18
C HIS A 10 9.37 -10.93 10.21
N ASP A 11 10.31 -11.85 10.40
CA ASP A 11 10.46 -13.03 9.53
C ASP A 11 9.20 -13.89 9.53
N ILE A 12 8.55 -14.06 10.69
CA ILE A 12 7.27 -14.76 10.82
C ILE A 12 6.18 -14.05 10.01
N ILE A 13 6.05 -12.71 10.15
CA ILE A 13 5.05 -11.92 9.41
C ILE A 13 5.20 -12.11 7.89
N ILE A 14 6.44 -12.05 7.39
CA ILE A 14 6.71 -12.22 5.96
C ILE A 14 6.41 -13.65 5.50
N GLN A 15 6.79 -14.66 6.29
CA GLN A 15 6.49 -16.07 5.99
C GLN A 15 4.98 -16.34 5.96
N ASP A 16 4.22 -15.75 6.89
CA ASP A 16 2.76 -15.85 6.93
C ASP A 16 2.13 -15.18 5.72
N SER A 17 2.62 -13.99 5.34
CA SER A 17 2.21 -13.31 4.11
C SER A 17 2.48 -14.14 2.86
N TRP A 18 3.65 -14.77 2.75
CA TRP A 18 3.95 -15.68 1.65
C TRP A 18 3.02 -16.88 1.63
N THR A 19 2.65 -17.42 2.80
CA THR A 19 1.69 -18.52 2.91
C THR A 19 0.32 -18.11 2.40
N ARG A 20 -0.23 -16.98 2.86
CA ARG A 20 -1.50 -16.42 2.34
C ARG A 20 -1.45 -16.20 0.83
N CYS A 21 -0.36 -15.62 0.32
CA CYS A 21 -0.18 -15.39 -1.12
C CYS A 21 -0.21 -16.70 -1.93
N ARG A 22 0.43 -17.76 -1.44
CA ARG A 22 0.37 -19.09 -2.09
C ARG A 22 -1.04 -19.67 -2.04
N ASP A 23 -1.76 -19.51 -0.94
CA ASP A 23 -3.15 -19.96 -0.81
C ASP A 23 -4.09 -19.22 -1.76
N PHE A 24 -3.76 -17.98 -2.12
CA PHE A 24 -4.44 -17.22 -3.18
C PHE A 24 -4.07 -17.66 -4.60
N GLY A 25 -3.13 -18.61 -4.75
CA GLY A 25 -2.67 -19.13 -6.05
C GLY A 25 -1.53 -18.31 -6.68
N LEU A 26 -0.87 -17.44 -5.91
CA LEU A 26 0.26 -16.65 -6.41
C LEU A 26 1.56 -17.45 -6.40
N SER A 27 2.42 -17.18 -7.39
CA SER A 27 3.79 -17.66 -7.47
C SER A 27 4.73 -16.50 -7.76
N HIS A 28 6.05 -16.74 -7.72
CA HIS A 28 7.05 -15.72 -8.05
C HIS A 28 6.95 -15.19 -9.49
N GLN A 29 6.26 -15.90 -10.37
CA GLN A 29 6.06 -15.49 -11.77
C GLN A 29 4.76 -14.70 -11.96
N THR A 30 3.89 -14.68 -10.95
CA THR A 30 2.62 -13.96 -11.01
C THR A 30 2.89 -12.46 -10.99
N ARG A 31 2.39 -11.75 -11.99
CA ARG A 31 2.46 -10.29 -12.02
C ARG A 31 1.41 -9.69 -11.07
N PRO A 32 1.74 -8.61 -10.34
CA PRO A 32 0.76 -7.91 -9.53
C PRO A 32 -0.46 -7.48 -10.34
N SER A 33 -1.64 -7.73 -9.78
CA SER A 33 -2.91 -7.26 -10.30
C SER A 33 -3.53 -6.31 -9.28
N PHE A 34 -3.50 -5.01 -9.60
CA PHE A 34 -4.09 -3.96 -8.76
C PHE A 34 -5.60 -3.84 -8.93
N GLY A 35 -6.19 -4.61 -9.84
CA GLY A 35 -7.58 -4.42 -10.23
C GLY A 35 -7.83 -3.06 -10.90
N GLN A 36 -9.05 -2.87 -11.39
CA GLN A 36 -9.48 -1.62 -11.99
C GLN A 36 -10.91 -1.35 -11.57
N LEU A 37 -11.08 -0.35 -10.69
CA LEU A 37 -12.41 0.14 -10.37
C LEU A 37 -12.93 1.03 -11.52
N PRO A 38 -14.22 0.91 -11.90
CA PRO A 38 -14.85 1.89 -12.77
C PRO A 38 -14.75 3.29 -12.18
N GLY A 39 -14.64 4.32 -13.03
CA GLY A 39 -14.46 5.70 -12.55
C GLY A 39 -15.53 6.16 -11.55
N ALA A 40 -16.79 5.74 -11.74
CA ALA A 40 -17.87 6.04 -10.80
C ALA A 40 -17.64 5.43 -9.40
N GLU A 41 -17.10 4.21 -9.32
CA GLU A 41 -16.77 3.57 -8.05
C GLU A 41 -15.55 4.22 -7.40
N VAL A 42 -14.57 4.68 -8.18
CA VAL A 42 -13.45 5.48 -7.67
C VAL A 42 -13.98 6.79 -7.08
N SER A 43 -14.88 7.49 -7.76
CA SER A 43 -15.50 8.72 -7.23
C SER A 43 -16.23 8.46 -5.92
N ARG A 44 -17.02 7.38 -5.85
CA ARG A 44 -17.74 7.00 -4.63
C ARG A 44 -16.80 6.63 -3.49
N LEU A 45 -15.72 5.91 -3.78
CA LEU A 45 -14.67 5.56 -2.82
C LEU A 45 -14.05 6.85 -2.23
N LEU A 46 -13.66 7.79 -3.08
CA LEU A 46 -13.05 9.06 -2.64
C LEU A 46 -14.03 9.95 -1.87
N GLU A 47 -15.31 9.98 -2.26
CA GLU A 47 -16.35 10.73 -1.55
C GLU A 47 -16.58 10.15 -0.15
N ARG A 48 -16.68 8.81 -0.04
CA ARG A 48 -16.83 8.10 1.24
C ARG A 48 -15.68 8.40 2.21
N HIS A 49 -14.45 8.54 1.69
CA HIS A 49 -13.26 8.80 2.49
C HIS A 49 -12.73 10.24 2.38
N HIS A 50 -13.55 11.19 1.92
CA HIS A 50 -13.10 12.56 1.65
C HIS A 50 -12.46 13.21 2.88
N GLY A 51 -13.06 13.02 4.06
CA GLY A 51 -12.55 13.59 5.32
C GLY A 51 -11.14 13.08 5.64
N LEU A 52 -10.93 11.77 5.53
CA LEU A 52 -9.60 11.17 5.73
C LEU A 52 -8.57 11.73 4.75
N VAL A 53 -8.91 11.78 3.46
CA VAL A 53 -8.00 12.31 2.43
C VAL A 53 -7.65 13.79 2.67
N GLN A 54 -8.64 14.61 3.04
CA GLN A 54 -8.43 16.02 3.32
C GLN A 54 -7.59 16.23 4.57
N THR A 55 -7.93 15.55 5.68
CA THR A 55 -7.16 15.64 6.93
C THR A 55 -5.72 15.18 6.74
N THR A 56 -5.47 14.07 6.03
CA THR A 56 -4.10 13.65 5.73
C THR A 56 -3.35 14.70 4.91
N HIS A 57 -4.00 15.29 3.91
CA HIS A 57 -3.35 16.32 3.09
C HIS A 57 -3.01 17.58 3.88
N GLN A 58 -3.89 18.02 4.77
CA GLN A 58 -3.75 19.27 5.51
C GLN A 58 -2.88 19.14 6.76
N GLU A 59 -2.98 18.02 7.48
CA GLU A 59 -2.36 17.89 8.81
C GLU A 59 -1.12 16.98 8.80
N VAL A 60 -1.09 15.96 7.93
CA VAL A 60 0.01 14.97 7.92
C VAL A 60 1.10 15.36 6.95
N LEU A 61 0.75 15.68 5.70
CA LEU A 61 1.76 15.93 4.66
C LEU A 61 2.70 17.11 4.90
N PRO A 62 2.31 18.23 5.54
CA PRO A 62 3.25 19.32 5.83
C PRO A 62 4.48 18.84 6.63
N VAL A 63 4.31 17.83 7.48
CA VAL A 63 5.41 17.23 8.26
C VAL A 63 6.41 16.48 7.35
N TYR A 64 5.96 15.98 6.20
CA TYR A 64 6.76 15.21 5.25
C TYR A 64 7.21 16.01 4.02
N GLU A 65 6.89 17.30 3.92
CA GLU A 65 7.22 18.14 2.76
C GLU A 65 8.71 18.07 2.39
N ASN A 66 9.60 18.22 3.37
CA ASN A 66 11.05 18.17 3.13
C ASN A 66 11.50 16.83 2.54
N ILE A 67 10.88 15.71 2.95
CA ILE A 67 11.20 14.38 2.42
C ILE A 67 10.66 14.26 1.00
N LEU A 68 9.41 14.64 0.76
CA LEU A 68 8.78 14.56 -0.56
C LEU A 68 9.47 15.44 -1.60
N SER A 69 9.98 16.61 -1.21
CA SER A 69 10.65 17.55 -2.11
C SER A 69 12.10 17.17 -2.44
N ASN A 70 12.80 16.50 -1.53
CA ASN A 70 14.24 16.25 -1.67
C ASN A 70 14.60 14.78 -1.89
N SER A 71 13.61 13.87 -1.93
CA SER A 71 13.83 12.44 -2.15
C SER A 71 12.86 11.86 -3.17
N ASN A 72 13.28 10.77 -3.83
CA ASN A 72 12.41 9.96 -4.66
C ASN A 72 11.52 9.07 -3.78
N CYS A 73 10.58 9.69 -3.08
CA CYS A 73 9.68 9.04 -2.13
C CYS A 73 8.21 9.22 -2.54
N LEU A 74 7.38 8.26 -2.16
CA LEU A 74 5.93 8.29 -2.27
C LEU A 74 5.29 8.01 -0.92
N ILE A 75 4.22 8.75 -0.63
CA ILE A 75 3.28 8.45 0.45
C ILE A 75 1.99 7.95 -0.19
N LEU A 76 1.54 6.78 0.25
CA LEU A 76 0.31 6.15 -0.20
C LEU A 76 -0.69 6.11 0.95
N LEU A 77 -1.93 6.51 0.68
CA LEU A 77 -3.05 6.41 1.60
C LEU A 77 -4.06 5.43 1.03
N ALA A 78 -4.36 4.37 1.78
CA ALA A 78 -5.34 3.37 1.43
C ALA A 78 -6.47 3.31 2.46
N ASP A 79 -7.63 2.79 2.05
CA ASP A 79 -8.74 2.49 2.94
C ASP A 79 -8.52 1.16 3.71
N PRO A 80 -9.41 0.79 4.66
CA PRO A 80 -9.27 -0.44 5.43
C PRO A 80 -9.42 -1.74 4.60
N GLN A 81 -9.81 -1.65 3.32
CA GLN A 81 -9.87 -2.78 2.40
C GLN A 81 -8.61 -2.86 1.51
N GLY A 82 -7.64 -1.95 1.70
CA GLY A 82 -6.42 -1.87 0.90
C GLY A 82 -6.65 -1.22 -0.47
N GLN A 83 -7.75 -0.49 -0.66
CA GLN A 83 -7.97 0.31 -1.86
C GLN A 83 -7.24 1.65 -1.72
N LEU A 84 -6.40 1.98 -2.70
CA LEU A 84 -5.67 3.23 -2.69
C LEU A 84 -6.62 4.40 -2.87
N LEU A 85 -6.54 5.37 -1.96
CA LEU A 85 -7.29 6.61 -2.01
C LEU A 85 -6.48 7.70 -2.71
N LYS A 86 -5.20 7.84 -2.34
CA LYS A 86 -4.35 8.88 -2.90
C LYS A 86 -2.87 8.56 -2.75
N SER A 87 -2.06 9.11 -3.64
CA SER A 87 -0.60 9.09 -3.58
C SER A 87 -0.05 10.52 -3.63
N TRP A 88 1.02 10.78 -2.88
CA TRP A 88 1.77 12.04 -2.93
C TRP A 88 3.27 11.78 -3.08
N GLY A 89 3.98 12.70 -3.72
CA GLY A 89 5.42 12.59 -3.98
C GLY A 89 5.76 12.26 -5.43
N THR A 90 6.99 11.81 -5.65
CA THR A 90 7.56 11.66 -6.99
C THR A 90 7.55 10.20 -7.45
N GLN A 91 6.85 9.88 -8.54
CA GLN A 91 6.74 8.52 -9.09
C GLN A 91 7.89 8.14 -10.05
N ARG A 92 9.00 8.87 -10.09
CA ARG A 92 10.09 8.66 -11.08
C ARG A 92 10.75 7.27 -11.03
N PHE A 93 10.64 6.57 -9.89
CA PHE A 93 11.18 5.22 -9.70
C PHE A 93 10.14 4.12 -9.99
N VAL A 94 8.88 4.49 -10.23
CA VAL A 94 7.81 3.53 -10.51
C VAL A 94 7.96 3.00 -11.93
N GLU A 95 8.03 1.68 -12.07
CA GLU A 95 8.01 1.04 -13.38
C GLU A 95 6.69 1.35 -14.11
N SER A 96 6.76 1.64 -15.41
CA SER A 96 5.59 1.95 -16.23
C SER A 96 4.49 0.88 -16.13
N SER A 97 4.91 -0.39 -15.98
CA SER A 97 4.01 -1.55 -15.84
C SER A 97 3.20 -1.57 -14.53
N GLN A 98 3.65 -0.83 -13.51
CA GLN A 98 3.07 -0.80 -12.17
C GLN A 98 2.37 0.53 -11.85
N THR A 99 2.37 1.49 -12.77
CA THR A 99 1.78 2.83 -12.57
C THR A 99 0.32 2.79 -12.11
N GLN A 100 -0.45 1.80 -12.58
CA GLN A 100 -1.82 1.56 -12.17
C GLN A 100 -1.95 1.33 -10.66
N GLY A 101 -0.97 0.71 -10.01
CA GLY A 101 -0.97 0.46 -8.56
C GLY A 101 -0.92 1.73 -7.71
N PHE A 102 -0.52 2.86 -8.30
CA PHE A 102 -0.38 4.14 -7.60
C PHE A 102 -1.52 5.11 -7.91
N MET A 103 -2.58 4.65 -8.57
CA MET A 103 -3.78 5.41 -8.88
C MET A 103 -4.90 5.11 -7.89
N ALA A 104 -5.77 6.10 -7.63
CA ALA A 104 -6.94 5.89 -6.78
C ALA A 104 -7.81 4.73 -7.29
N GLY A 105 -8.22 3.86 -6.37
CA GLY A 105 -8.96 2.62 -6.65
C GLY A 105 -8.10 1.40 -6.97
N ALA A 106 -6.77 1.51 -6.90
CA ALA A 106 -5.87 0.36 -6.96
C ALA A 106 -5.94 -0.47 -5.68
N SER A 107 -6.11 -1.78 -5.81
CA SER A 107 -6.09 -2.72 -4.70
C SER A 107 -4.68 -3.19 -4.39
N TRP A 108 -4.25 -3.01 -3.15
CA TRP A 108 -3.00 -3.54 -2.59
C TRP A 108 -3.23 -4.77 -1.71
N SER A 109 -4.37 -5.43 -1.87
CA SER A 109 -4.61 -6.71 -1.21
C SER A 109 -3.57 -7.75 -1.65
N GLU A 110 -3.05 -8.52 -0.69
CA GLU A 110 -2.09 -9.60 -0.93
C GLU A 110 -2.59 -10.59 -1.98
N ARG A 111 -3.91 -10.82 -2.05
CA ARG A 111 -4.55 -11.68 -3.05
C ARG A 111 -4.25 -11.34 -4.50
N GLY A 112 -4.11 -10.05 -4.83
CA GLY A 112 -3.86 -9.59 -6.19
C GLY A 112 -2.41 -9.20 -6.43
N THR A 113 -1.76 -8.64 -5.42
CA THR A 113 -0.45 -7.99 -5.57
C THR A 113 0.70 -8.76 -4.94
N GLY A 114 0.40 -9.83 -4.21
CA GLY A 114 1.38 -10.54 -3.40
C GLY A 114 1.74 -9.76 -2.14
N THR A 115 2.80 -10.22 -1.48
CA THR A 115 3.27 -9.63 -0.22
C THR A 115 3.73 -8.19 -0.43
N ASN A 116 3.08 -7.27 0.28
CA ASN A 116 3.34 -5.84 0.18
C ASN A 116 2.99 -5.16 1.51
N ALA A 117 3.54 -3.97 1.75
CA ALA A 117 3.40 -3.30 3.04
C ALA A 117 1.95 -3.00 3.44
N ILE A 118 1.09 -2.55 2.51
CA ILE A 118 -0.31 -2.18 2.80
C ILE A 118 -1.11 -3.43 3.12
N GLY A 119 -1.08 -4.44 2.24
CA GLY A 119 -1.82 -5.68 2.41
C GLY A 119 -1.40 -6.45 3.65
N THR A 120 -0.09 -6.52 3.93
CA THR A 120 0.43 -7.23 5.09
C THR A 120 0.14 -6.50 6.39
N ALA A 121 0.21 -5.17 6.43
CA ALA A 121 -0.20 -4.40 7.61
C ALA A 121 -1.68 -4.59 7.93
N LEU A 122 -2.54 -4.63 6.90
CA LEU A 122 -3.97 -4.91 7.07
C LEU A 122 -4.23 -6.34 7.56
N ALA A 123 -3.55 -7.33 7.00
CA ALA A 123 -3.71 -8.73 7.41
C ALA A 123 -3.21 -9.00 8.84
N CYS A 124 -2.18 -8.28 9.28
CA CYS A 124 -1.58 -8.42 10.61
C CYS A 124 -2.15 -7.43 11.64
N GLU A 125 -3.03 -6.51 11.23
CA GLU A 125 -3.63 -5.44 12.04
C GLU A 125 -2.61 -4.60 12.81
N GLN A 126 -1.41 -4.41 12.24
CA GLN A 126 -0.31 -3.69 12.88
C GLN A 126 0.65 -3.09 11.86
N ALA A 127 1.45 -2.13 12.31
CA ALA A 127 2.52 -1.56 11.49
C ALA A 127 3.61 -2.61 11.22
N ILE A 128 4.08 -2.66 9.97
CA ILE A 128 5.19 -3.51 9.53
C ILE A 128 6.41 -2.62 9.31
N HIS A 129 7.55 -3.00 9.88
CA HIS A 129 8.82 -2.27 9.83
C HIS A 129 9.96 -3.17 9.36
#